data_AF-A0A533Y3M3-F1
#
_entry.id   AF-A0A533Y3M3-F1
#
_cell.length_a   1.000
_cell.length_b   1.000
_cell.length_c   1.000
_cell.angle_alpha   90.00
_cell.angle_beta   90.00
_cell.angle_gamma   90.00
#
_symmetry.space_group_name_H-M   'P 1'
#
loop_
_entity.id
_entity.type
_entity.pdbx_description
1 polymer ?
#
loop_
_entity_poly.entity_id
_entity_poly.type
_entity_poly.pdbx_seq_one_letter_code
_entity_poly.pdbx_strand_id
1 'polypeptide(L)' 'RDLTRKLTDIQHRYQPLILSGMHVHLDHDHCLEVLVVKGKGSAIKKIADTLIGTKGVKHGKLATTTTGKGLS' A
#
# COMPACT_ATOMS: atom_id res chain seq x y z
N ARG A 1 13.01 -5.81 12.20
CA ARG A 1 13.60 -4.51 11.79
C ARG A 1 13.76 -4.37 10.28
N ASP A 2 13.98 -5.44 9.50
CA ASP A 2 14.15 -5.32 8.03
C ASP A 2 12.86 -5.06 7.24
N LEU A 3 11.69 -5.47 7.76
CA LEU A 3 10.43 -5.37 7.03
C LEU A 3 10.05 -3.91 6.74
N THR A 4 10.04 -3.05 7.76
CA THR A 4 9.66 -1.63 7.62
C THR A 4 10.50 -0.95 6.54
N ARG A 5 11.83 -1.13 6.58
CA ARG A 5 12.73 -0.56 5.56
C ARG A 5 12.41 -1.08 4.16
N LYS A 6 12.20 -2.40 3.99
CA LYS A 6 11.84 -2.98 2.69
C LYS A 6 10.52 -2.42 2.15
N LEU A 7 9.51 -2.25 3.01
CA LEU A 7 8.23 -1.67 2.62
C LEU A 7 8.39 -0.21 2.21
N THR A 8 9.13 0.59 2.99
CA THR A 8 9.45 1.98 2.64
C THR A 8 10.20 2.07 1.29
N ASP A 9 11.17 1.19 1.04
CA ASP A 9 11.91 1.16 -0.23
C ASP A 9 11.01 0.78 -1.42
N ILE A 10 10.04 -0.12 -1.22
CA ILE A 10 9.01 -0.42 -2.23
C ILE A 10 8.16 0.84 -2.46
N GLN A 11 7.66 1.47 -1.40
CA GLN A 11 6.81 2.65 -1.49
C GLN A 11 7.51 3.80 -2.23
N HIS A 12 8.79 4.07 -1.92
CA HIS A 12 9.57 5.10 -2.61
C HIS A 12 9.72 4.85 -4.12
N ARG A 13 9.87 3.58 -4.55
CA ARG A 13 9.91 3.25 -5.99
C ARG A 13 8.59 3.51 -6.72
N TYR A 14 7.47 3.52 -5.99
CA TYR A 14 6.14 3.80 -6.52
C TYR A 14 5.57 5.14 -6.03
N GLN A 15 6.42 6.05 -5.52
CA GLN A 15 6.03 7.33 -4.95
C GLN A 15 5.06 8.15 -5.83
N PRO A 16 5.16 8.17 -7.17
CA PRO A 16 4.19 8.89 -8.01
C PRO A 16 2.74 8.38 -7.93
N LEU A 17 2.53 7.15 -7.43
CA LEU A 17 1.21 6.52 -7.30
C LEU A 17 0.65 6.59 -5.87
N ILE A 18 1.49 6.91 -4.88
CA ILE A 18 1.12 6.94 -3.46
C ILE A 18 0.84 8.38 -3.07
N LEU A 19 -0.38 8.64 -2.60
CA LEU A 19 -0.82 9.95 -2.14
C LEU A 19 -0.49 10.18 -0.67
N SER A 20 -0.69 9.15 0.15
CA SER A 20 -0.40 9.19 1.58
C SER A 20 -0.27 7.78 2.15
N GLY A 21 0.39 7.70 3.31
CA GLY A 21 0.46 6.50 4.13
C GLY A 21 0.07 6.82 5.57
N MET A 22 -0.64 5.89 6.21
CA MET A 22 -0.95 5.92 7.63
C MET A 22 -0.38 4.65 8.27
N HIS A 23 0.35 4.82 9.35
CA HIS A 23 0.94 3.73 10.12
C HIS A 23 0.42 3.78 11.55
N VAL A 24 -0.10 2.67 12.05
CA VAL A 24 -0.66 2.54 13.40
C VAL A 24 0.03 1.38 14.10
N HIS A 25 0.53 1.62 15.31
CA HIS A 25 1.02 0.55 16.18
C HIS A 25 -0.20 -0.08 16.88
N LEU A 26 -0.45 -1.37 16.61
CA LEU A 26 -1.54 -2.12 17.25
C LEU A 26 -1.10 -2.65 18.62
N ASP A 27 0.13 -3.13 18.69
CA ASP A 27 0.81 -3.56 19.89
C ASP A 27 2.35 -3.46 19.68
N HIS A 28 3.13 -4.06 20.58
CA HIS A 28 4.59 -4.03 20.55
C HIS A 28 5.19 -4.58 19.24
N ASP A 29 4.56 -5.60 18.63
CA ASP A 29 5.12 -6.37 17.51
C ASP A 29 4.31 -6.23 16.22
N HIS A 30 3.12 -5.60 16.27
CA HIS A 30 2.21 -5.48 15.15
C HIS A 30 1.93 -4.03 14.78
N CYS A 31 1.96 -3.76 13.48
CA CYS A 31 1.56 -2.49 12.91
C CYS A 31 0.49 -2.73 11.85
N LEU A 32 -0.44 -1.79 11.73
CA LEU A 32 -1.35 -1.65 10.61
C LEU A 32 -0.87 -0.50 9.73
N GLU A 33 -0.79 -0.72 8.43
CA GLU A 33 -0.44 0.31 7.46
C GLU A 33 -1.53 0.44 6.40
N VAL A 34 -1.92 1.67 6.08
CA VAL A 34 -2.91 2.00 5.04
C VAL A 34 -2.26 2.97 4.07
N LEU A 35 -2.19 2.59 2.79
CA LEU A 35 -1.69 3.44 1.72
C LEU A 35 -2.83 3.90 0.84
N VAL A 36 -2.97 5.22 0.67
CA VAL A 36 -3.89 5.81 -0.31
C VAL A 36 -3.14 5.94 -1.62
N VAL A 37 -3.66 5.33 -2.68
CA VAL A 37 -3.02 5.28 -3.99
C VAL A 37 -3.96 5.74 -5.10
N LYS A 38 -3.39 6.30 -6.17
CA LYS A 38 -4.15 6.77 -7.33
C LYS A 38 -3.37 6.59 -8.62
N GLY A 39 -4.02 6.02 -9.63
CA GLY A 39 -3.39 5.75 -10.93
C GLY A 39 -4.18 4.72 -11.74
N LYS A 40 -3.54 4.19 -12.78
CA LYS A 40 -4.11 3.11 -13.58
C LYS A 40 -4.31 1.86 -12.71
N GLY A 41 -5.45 1.18 -12.84
CA GLY A 41 -5.79 0.00 -12.03
C GLY A 41 -4.73 -1.10 -12.08
N SER A 42 -4.11 -1.33 -13.25
CA SER A 42 -3.01 -2.29 -13.40
C SER A 42 -1.77 -1.92 -12.59
N ALA A 43 -1.42 -0.63 -12.52
CA ALA A 43 -0.30 -0.14 -11.74
C ALA A 43 -0.59 -0.23 -10.23
N ILE A 44 -1.81 0.12 -9.81
CA ILE A 44 -2.29 -0.03 -8.43
C ILE A 44 -2.24 -1.50 -7.98
N LYS A 45 -2.72 -2.41 -8.82
CA LYS A 45 -2.67 -3.85 -8.53
C LYS A 45 -1.23 -4.33 -8.35
N LYS A 46 -0.32 -3.92 -9.25
CA LYS A 46 1.10 -4.30 -9.19
C LYS A 46 1.78 -3.88 -7.89
N ILE A 47 1.56 -2.64 -7.42
CA ILE A 47 2.13 -2.19 -6.15
C ILE A 47 1.52 -2.96 -4.97
N ALA A 48 0.20 -3.17 -4.96
CA ALA A 48 -0.47 -3.92 -3.91
C ALA A 48 0.04 -5.37 -3.81
N ASP A 49 0.13 -6.07 -4.94
CA ASP A 49 0.65 -7.44 -5.00
C ASP A 49 2.10 -7.50 -4.48
N THR A 50 2.92 -6.50 -4.82
CA THR A 50 4.32 -6.41 -4.34
C THR A 50 4.39 -6.21 -2.83
N LEU A 51 3.61 -5.28 -2.28
CA LEU A 51 3.59 -4.99 -0.85
C LEU A 51 3.04 -6.18 -0.06
N ILE A 52 1.87 -6.69 -0.44
CA ILE A 52 1.20 -7.82 0.23
C ILE A 52 2.06 -9.08 0.17
N GLY A 53 2.74 -9.33 -0.95
CA GLY A 53 3.63 -10.48 -1.11
C GLY A 53 5.00 -10.34 -0.43
N THR A 54 5.31 -9.20 0.21
CA THR A 54 6.60 -9.00 0.87
C THR A 54 6.71 -9.86 2.13
N LYS A 55 7.75 -10.70 2.20
CA LYS A 55 8.02 -11.57 3.35
C LYS A 55 8.00 -10.77 4.66
N GLY A 56 7.08 -11.14 5.56
CA GLY A 56 6.87 -10.48 6.84
C GLY A 56 5.54 -9.72 6.92
N VAL A 57 4.90 -9.41 5.80
CA VAL A 57 3.51 -8.95 5.78
C VAL A 57 2.60 -10.11 6.15
N LYS A 58 1.84 -9.95 7.23
CA LYS A 58 0.96 -11.01 7.75
C LYS A 58 -0.38 -11.06 7.01
N HIS A 59 -0.92 -9.89 6.68
CA HIS A 59 -2.18 -9.74 5.97
C HIS A 59 -2.17 -8.45 5.17
N GLY A 60 -2.87 -8.46 4.03
CA GLY A 60 -3.12 -7.26 3.26
C GLY A 60 -4.25 -7.46 2.25
N LYS A 61 -4.94 -6.37 1.92
CA LYS A 61 -6.05 -6.36 0.98
C LYS A 61 -6.00 -5.11 0.13
N LEU A 62 -6.20 -5.27 -1.17
CA LEU A 62 -6.45 -4.16 -2.07
C LEU A 62 -7.95 -3.86 -2.12
N ALA A 63 -8.33 -2.63 -1.78
CA ALA A 63 -9.66 -2.09 -2.02
C ALA A 63 -9.56 -1.03 -3.13
N THR A 64 -10.33 -1.20 -4.20
CA THR A 64 -10.34 -0.28 -5.35
C THR A 64 -11.68 0.43 -5.48
N THR A 65 -11.64 1.68 -5.91
CA THR A 65 -12.82 2.46 -6.29
C THR A 65 -12.47 3.34 -7.49
N THR A 66 -13.47 3.98 -8.08
CA THR A 66 -13.28 5.00 -9.11
C THR A 66 -13.22 6.39 -8.47
N THR A 67 -12.80 7.40 -9.24
CA THR A 67 -12.88 8.79 -8.79
C THR A 67 -14.29 9.39 -8.88
N GLY A 68 -15.31 8.60 -9.24
CA GLY A 68 -16.68 9.09 -9.51
C GLY A 68 -16.84 9.86 -10.83
N LYS A 69 -15.74 10.35 -11.43
CA LYS A 69 -15.76 11.03 -12.74
C LYS A 69 -16.39 10.14 -13.82
N GLY A 70 -17.49 10.62 -14.43
CA GLY A 70 -18.18 9.93 -15.51
C GLY A 70 -19.14 8.81 -15.08
N LEU A 71 -19.51 8.74 -13.79
CA LEU A 71 -20.53 7.83 -13.26
C LEU A 71 -21.90 8.51 -13.03
N SER A 72 -22.17 9.62 -13.71
CA SER A 72 -23.48 10.30 -13.72
C SER A 72 -24.41 9.72 -14.77
#